data_AF-A0A5D3WIM9-F1
#
_entry.id   AF-A0A5D3WIM9-F1
#
_cell.length_a   1.000
_cell.length_b   1.000
_cell.length_c   1.000
_cell.angle_alpha   90.00
_cell.angle_beta   90.00
_cell.angle_gamma   90.00
#
_symmetry.space_group_name_H-M   'P 1'
#
loop_
_entity.id
_entity.type
_entity.pdbx_description
1 polymer ?
#
loop_
_entity_poly.entity_id
_entity_poly.type
_entity_poly.pdbx_seq_one_letter_code
_entity_poly.pdbx_strand_id
1 'polypeptide(L)' 'MNRKDYRELCDLAAAGEHRIVINLDNHTQGEVRSCHHDYFNVRVGRGWEVWNRKDCEMSLMLHESAGQSEPSIDFQI' A
#
# COMPACT_ATOMS: atom_id res chain seq x y z
N MET A 1 4.10 8.73 11.26
CA MET A 1 3.73 9.52 10.05
C MET A 1 3.04 10.86 10.39
N ASN A 2 3.25 11.92 9.59
CA ASN A 2 2.60 13.23 9.79
C ASN A 2 1.12 13.25 9.29
N ARG A 3 0.37 14.32 9.56
CA ARG A 3 -1.08 14.40 9.22
C ARG A 3 -1.35 14.64 7.73
N LYS A 4 -0.44 15.32 7.02
CA LYS A 4 -0.56 15.58 5.57
C LYS A 4 -0.39 14.26 4.80
N ASP A 5 0.69 13.56 5.10
CA ASP A 5 1.04 12.23 4.59
C ASP A 5 -0.09 11.22 4.78
N TYR A 6 -0.68 11.20 5.99
CA TYR A 6 -1.84 10.34 6.28
C TYR A 6 -3.00 10.63 5.32
N ARG A 7 -3.37 11.90 5.12
CA ARG A 7 -4.50 12.24 4.24
C ARG A 7 -4.24 11.83 2.80
N GLU A 8 -3.05 12.09 2.29
CA GLU A 8 -2.66 11.73 0.93
C GLU A 8 -2.74 10.22 0.69
N LEU A 9 -2.23 9.40 1.63
CA LEU A 9 -2.36 7.95 1.53
C LEU A 9 -3.81 7.47 1.59
N CYS A 10 -4.64 8.12 2.39
CA CYS A 10 -6.05 7.78 2.50
C CYS A 10 -6.83 8.12 1.23
N ASP A 11 -6.50 9.25 0.59
CA ASP A 11 -7.09 9.65 -0.69
C ASP A 11 -6.67 8.65 -1.80
N LEU A 12 -5.40 8.25 -1.83
CA LEU A 12 -4.90 7.23 -2.77
C LEU A 12 -5.53 5.85 -2.53
N ALA A 13 -5.65 5.42 -1.27
CA ALA A 13 -6.30 4.16 -0.93
C ALA A 13 -7.80 4.18 -1.27
N ALA A 14 -8.47 5.32 -1.12
CA ALA A 14 -9.88 5.49 -1.49
C ALA A 14 -10.10 5.51 -3.01
N ALA A 15 -9.15 6.06 -3.77
CA ALA A 15 -9.18 6.02 -5.24
C ALA A 15 -9.04 4.59 -5.77
N GLY A 16 -8.35 3.71 -5.04
CA GLY A 16 -8.20 2.30 -5.40
C GLY A 16 -7.29 2.04 -6.61
N GLU A 17 -6.68 3.08 -7.16
CA GLU A 17 -5.78 3.01 -8.31
C GLU A 17 -4.41 2.43 -7.96
N HIS A 18 -4.01 2.53 -6.69
CA HIS A 18 -2.69 2.13 -6.22
C HIS A 18 -2.77 1.20 -5.02
N ARG A 19 -1.89 0.18 -5.00
CA ARG A 19 -1.61 -0.58 -3.79
C ARG A 19 -0.68 0.22 -2.91
N ILE A 20 -1.21 0.70 -1.79
CA ILE A 20 -0.45 1.44 -0.79
C ILE A 20 0.04 0.46 0.27
N VAL A 21 1.36 0.36 0.43
CA VAL A 21 1.98 -0.41 1.51
C VAL A 21 2.55 0.57 2.53
N ILE A 22 2.35 0.28 3.82
CA ILE A 22 2.97 1.02 4.93
C ILE A 22 3.69 0.05 5.84
N ASN A 23 4.66 0.55 6.61
CA ASN A 23 5.39 -0.24 7.58
C ASN A 23 5.11 0.27 8.98
N LEU A 24 5.10 -0.63 9.96
CA LEU A 24 5.28 -0.28 11.36
C LEU A 24 6.76 0.01 11.64
N ASP A 25 7.02 0.73 12.75
CA ASP A 25 8.39 0.99 13.26
C ASP A 25 9.20 -0.31 13.48
N ASN A 26 8.53 -1.45 13.67
CA ASN A 26 9.17 -2.76 13.81
C ASN A 26 9.39 -3.50 12.46
N HIS A 27 9.30 -2.79 11.33
CA HIS A 27 9.47 -3.29 9.97
C HIS A 27 8.39 -4.27 9.49
N THR A 28 7.25 -4.37 10.19
CA THR A 28 6.09 -5.15 9.70
C THR A 28 5.38 -4.38 8.59
N GLN A 29 5.18 -5.01 7.43
CA GLN A 29 4.54 -4.37 6.27
C GLN A 29 3.07 -4.75 6.15
N GLY A 30 2.23 -3.81 5.70
CA GLY A 30 0.80 -4.03 5.49
C GLY A 30 0.23 -3.20 4.34
N GLU A 31 -0.72 -3.78 3.59
CA GLU A 31 -1.44 -3.08 2.51
C GLU A 31 -2.60 -2.26 3.10
N VAL A 32 -2.60 -0.95 2.90
CA VAL A 32 -3.68 -0.05 3.34
C VAL A 32 -4.89 -0.24 2.44
N ARG A 33 -6.07 -0.44 3.06
CA ARG A 33 -7.35 -0.55 2.34
C ARG A 33 -8.29 0.60 2.62
N SER A 34 -8.26 1.12 3.83
CA SER A 34 -9.06 2.26 4.22
C SER A 34 -8.43 2.96 5.41
N CYS A 35 -8.90 4.17 5.66
CA CYS A 35 -8.48 4.98 6.79
C CYS A 35 -9.67 5.45 7.59
N HIS A 36 -9.49 5.58 8.91
CA HIS A 36 -10.51 6.14 9.79
C HIS A 36 -9.88 6.76 11.05
N HIS A 37 -10.18 8.03 11.33
CA HIS A 37 -9.78 8.72 12.57
C HIS A 37 -8.30 8.55 12.99
N ASP A 38 -7.35 8.84 12.09
CA ASP A 38 -5.89 8.66 12.32
C ASP A 38 -5.41 7.19 12.35
N TYR A 39 -6.27 6.23 12.00
CA TYR A 39 -5.92 4.80 11.87
C TYR A 39 -6.01 4.32 10.43
N PHE A 40 -5.18 3.34 10.10
CA PHE A 40 -5.21 2.58 8.86
C PHE A 40 -5.82 1.20 9.12
N ASN A 41 -6.72 0.76 8.25
CA ASN A 41 -7.07 -0.64 8.13
C ASN A 41 -6.12 -1.29 7.13
N VAL A 42 -5.29 -2.21 7.62
CA VAL A 42 -4.23 -2.83 6.85
C VAL A 42 -4.41 -4.32 6.73
N ARG A 43 -4.05 -4.87 5.57
CA ARG A 43 -3.94 -6.31 5.36
C ARG A 43 -2.52 -6.76 5.64
N VAL A 44 -2.36 -7.69 6.58
CA VAL A 44 -1.07 -8.29 6.93
C VAL A 44 -1.16 -9.80 6.69
N GLY A 45 -0.44 -10.29 5.69
CA GLY A 45 -0.54 -11.69 5.25
C GLY A 45 -1.98 -12.08 4.89
N ARG A 46 -2.59 -12.97 5.69
CA ARG A 46 -3.99 -13.43 5.53
C ARG A 46 -4.98 -12.72 6.46
N GLY A 47 -4.50 -11.86 7.35
CA GLY A 47 -5.29 -11.18 8.38
C GLY A 47 -5.49 -9.68 8.11
N TRP A 48 -6.27 -9.08 9.01
CA TRP A 48 -6.57 -7.65 9.04
C TRP A 48 -6.11 -7.07 10.37
N GLU A 49 -5.48 -5.92 10.32
CA GLU A 49 -5.05 -5.17 11.50
C GLU A 49 -5.40 -3.70 11.39
N VAL A 50 -5.40 -3.02 12.54
CA VAL A 50 -5.66 -1.58 12.63
C VAL A 50 -4.43 -0.92 13.21
N TRP A 51 -3.80 -0.03 12.44
CA TRP A 51 -2.56 0.64 12.85
C TRP A 51 -2.78 2.13 13.04
N ASN A 52 -2.25 2.70 14.12
CA ASN A 52 -2.28 4.14 14.32
C ASN A 52 -1.23 4.81 13.44
N ARG A 53 -1.56 5.92 12.78
CA ARG A 53 -0.60 6.63 11.91
C ARG A 53 0.69 7.07 12.62
N LYS A 54 0.67 7.20 13.95
CA LYS A 54 1.86 7.57 14.72
C LYS A 54 2.90 6.46 14.75
N ASP A 55 2.46 5.21 14.67
CA ASP A 55 3.29 4.00 14.75
C ASP A 55 3.73 3.50 13.36
N CYS A 56 3.35 4.24 12.31
CA CYS A 56 3.65 3.91 10.93
C CYS A 56 4.72 4.83 10.34
N GLU A 57 5.62 4.22 9.59
CA GLU A 57 6.55 4.88 8.68
C GLU A 57 6.03 4.77 7.25
N MET A 58 6.20 5.85 6.50
CA MET A 58 5.81 5.87 5.09
C MET A 58 6.87 5.13 4.28
N SER A 59 6.46 4.06 3.60
CA SER A 59 7.26 3.43 2.55
C SER A 59 6.38 3.27 1.33
N LEU A 60 6.31 4.32 0.50
CA LEU A 60 5.59 4.30 -0.75
C LEU A 60 6.28 3.33 -1.72
N MET A 61 5.83 2.07 -1.72
CA MET A 61 6.05 1.20 -2.86
C MET A 61 4.95 1.48 -3.87
N LEU A 62 5.24 2.38 -4.81
CA LEU A 62 4.47 2.44 -6.05
C LEU A 62 4.69 1.10 -6.74
N HIS A 63 3.70 0.21 -6.66
CA HIS A 63 3.67 -0.88 -7.61
C HIS A 63 3.47 -0.19 -8.96
N GLU A 64 4.55 -0.04 -9.73
CA GLU A 64 4.41 0.10 -11.17
C GLU A 64 3.56 -1.10 -11.58
N SER A 65 2.30 -0.82 -11.93
CA SER A 65 1.50 -1.73 -12.73
C SER A 65 2.41 -2.06 -13.89
N ALA A 66 2.95 -3.28 -13.88
CA ALA A 66 3.82 -3.75 -14.92
C ALA A 66 3.15 -3.37 -16.24
N GLY A 67 3.81 -2.53 -17.03
CA GLY A 67 3.62 -2.56 -18.46
C GLY A 67 3.72 -4.03 -18.81
N GLN A 68 2.60 -4.59 -19.22
CA GLN A 68 2.48 -5.96 -19.65
C GLN A 68 3.18 -6.03 -21.00
N SER A 69 4.52 -5.98 -20.99
CA SER A 69 5.31 -6.48 -22.10
C SER A 69 5.13 -7.99 -22.06
N GLU A 70 4.22 -8.47 -22.89
CA GLU A 70 4.13 -9.87 -23.26
C GLU A 70 5.57 -10.40 -23.47
N PRO A 71 5.99 -11.52 -22.87
CA PRO A 71 7.09 -12.25 -23.43
C PRO A 71 6.60 -12.74 -24.80
N SER A 72 7.05 -12.09 -25.87
CA SER A 72 6.94 -12.59 -27.23
C SER A 72 7.59 -13.97 -27.24
N ILE A 73 6.78 -15.02 -27.15
CA ILE A 73 7.25 -16.38 -27.40
C ILE A 73 7.45 -16.46 -28.91
N ASP A 74 8.72 -16.37 -29.31
CA ASP A 74 9.21 -16.63 -30.66
C ASP A 74 8.96 -18.12 -30.96
N PHE A 75 7.83 -18.46 -31.56
CA PHE A 75 7.65 -19.75 -32.21
C PHE A 75 8.27 -19.67 -33.61
N GLN A 76 9.51 -20.13 -33.74
CA GLN A 76 10.06 -20.50 -35.04
C GLN A 76 9.36 -21.78 -35.51
N ILE A 77 8.68 -21.69 -36.66
CA ILE A 77 8.16 -22.82 -37.44
C ILE A 77 9.17 -23.14 -38.54
#